data_AF-A0A962QI78-F1
#
_entry.id   AF-A0A962QI78-F1
#
_cell.length_a   1.000
_cell.length_b   1.000
_cell.length_c   1.000
_cell.angle_alpha   90.00
_cell.angle_beta   90.00
_cell.angle_gamma   90.00
#
_symmetry.space_group_name_H-M   'P 1'
#
loop_
_entity.id
_entity.type
_entity.pdbx_description
1 polymer ?
#
loop_
_entity_poly.entity_id
_entity_poly.type
_entity_poly.pdbx_seq_one_letter_code
_entity_poly.pdbx_strand_id
1 'polypeptide(L)'
;MFGLIKSITNLANTWITSKSEKSKAKQALELAEIDKKKEIILSLQKNTHEWELNSLQDKDKWLRRLSFLMFSSPFLIAIFAPEHVSHYFEVALQEVPVWWQKSYMAMTGGIWGIASLKNIIPEIIDVVKK
;
A
#
# COMPACT_ATOMS: atom_id res chain seq x y z
N MET A 1 7.34 -6.29 50.86
CA MET A 1 7.25 -7.02 49.57
C MET A 1 5.85 -7.05 48.96
N PHE A 2 4.75 -7.04 49.73
CA PHE A 2 3.38 -7.08 49.19
C PHE A 2 2.93 -5.86 48.35
N GLY A 3 3.49 -4.65 48.60
CA GLY A 3 3.13 -3.44 47.86
C GLY A 3 3.67 -3.39 46.42
N LEU A 4 4.86 -3.93 46.18
CA LEU A 4 5.51 -3.91 44.86
C LEU A 4 4.80 -4.86 43.88
N ILE A 5 4.33 -6.02 44.36
CA ILE A 5 3.58 -6.99 43.55
C ILE A 5 2.25 -6.40 43.09
N LYS A 6 1.59 -5.60 43.95
CA LYS A 6 0.32 -4.92 43.64
C LYS A 6 0.49 -3.81 42.59
N SER A 7 1.59 -3.05 42.65
CA SER A 7 1.91 -2.01 41.65
C SER A 7 2.25 -2.61 40.29
N ILE A 8 2.96 -3.74 40.25
CA ILE A 8 3.32 -4.44 39.00
C ILE A 8 2.06 -5.06 38.36
N THR A 9 1.16 -5.65 39.15
CA THR A 9 -0.11 -6.19 38.62
C THR A 9 -1.02 -5.10 38.07
N ASN A 10 -1.08 -3.92 38.71
CA ASN A 10 -1.84 -2.77 38.18
C ASN A 10 -1.27 -2.23 36.85
N LEU A 11 0.05 -2.18 36.69
CA LEU A 11 0.70 -1.80 35.44
C LEU A 11 0.48 -2.82 34.33
N ALA A 12 0.61 -4.11 34.64
CA ALA A 12 0.36 -5.20 33.70
C ALA A 12 -1.11 -5.21 33.24
N ASN A 13 -2.06 -5.02 34.17
CA ASN A 13 -3.48 -4.91 33.84
C ASN A 13 -3.75 -3.69 32.95
N THR A 14 -3.20 -2.51 33.27
CA THR A 14 -3.34 -1.30 32.44
C THR A 14 -2.75 -1.46 31.03
N TRP A 15 -1.64 -2.20 30.91
CA TRP A 15 -1.02 -2.48 29.61
C TRP A 15 -1.86 -3.47 28.77
N ILE A 16 -2.40 -4.51 29.42
CA ILE A 16 -3.30 -5.47 28.75
C ILE A 16 -4.61 -4.81 28.34
N THR A 17 -5.21 -3.97 29.20
CA THR A 17 -6.45 -3.25 28.88
C THR A 17 -6.24 -2.25 27.75
N SER A 18 -5.17 -1.43 27.79
CA SER A 18 -4.88 -0.48 26.72
C SER A 18 -4.58 -1.15 25.37
N LYS A 19 -3.96 -2.34 25.37
CA LYS A 19 -3.77 -3.13 24.14
C LYS A 19 -5.10 -3.69 23.61
N SER A 20 -5.96 -4.18 24.50
CA SER A 20 -7.31 -4.68 24.17
C SER A 20 -8.20 -3.56 23.60
N GLU A 21 -8.20 -2.39 24.24
CA GLU A 21 -8.93 -1.21 23.77
C GLU A 21 -8.43 -0.73 22.41
N LYS A 22 -7.11 -0.69 22.17
CA LYS A 22 -6.55 -0.39 20.85
C LYS A 22 -6.98 -1.40 19.79
N SER A 23 -7.05 -2.69 20.13
CA SER A 23 -7.53 -3.72 19.20
C SER A 23 -9.00 -3.55 18.87
N LYS A 24 -9.85 -3.27 19.87
CA LYS A 24 -11.28 -3.01 19.68
C LYS A 24 -11.52 -1.74 18.88
N ALA A 25 -10.76 -0.68 19.14
CA ALA A 25 -10.84 0.57 18.39
C ALA A 25 -10.44 0.37 16.93
N LYS A 26 -9.39 -0.42 16.65
CA LYS A 26 -9.02 -0.80 15.27
C LYS A 26 -10.12 -1.57 14.57
N GLN A 27 -10.71 -2.56 15.23
CA GLN A 27 -11.83 -3.33 14.67
C GLN A 27 -13.06 -2.44 14.43
N ALA A 28 -13.37 -1.52 15.35
CA ALA A 28 -14.47 -0.57 15.18
C ALA A 28 -14.22 0.41 14.01
N LEU A 29 -12.98 0.86 13.81
CA LEU A 29 -12.60 1.67 12.65
C LEU A 29 -12.69 0.87 11.36
N GLU A 30 -12.21 -0.37 11.32
CA GLU A 30 -12.33 -1.25 10.16
C GLU A 30 -13.79 -1.52 9.80
N LEU A 31 -14.64 -1.76 10.81
CA LEU A 31 -16.09 -1.93 10.61
C LEU A 31 -16.73 -0.64 10.09
N ALA A 32 -16.38 0.52 10.64
CA ALA A 32 -16.89 1.81 10.16
C ALA A 32 -16.43 2.12 8.72
N GLU A 33 -15.20 1.77 8.36
CA GLU A 33 -14.71 1.86 6.98
C GLU A 33 -15.47 0.94 6.04
N ILE A 34 -15.74 -0.30 6.46
CA ILE A 34 -16.54 -1.27 5.68
C ILE A 34 -17.96 -0.76 5.50
N ASP A 35 -18.59 -0.24 6.56
CA ASP A 35 -19.95 0.29 6.51
C ASP A 35 -20.04 1.54 5.63
N LYS A 36 -19.05 2.45 5.71
CA LYS A 36 -18.97 3.61 4.82
C LYS A 36 -18.73 3.20 3.38
N LYS A 37 -17.85 2.23 3.12
CA LYS A 37 -17.66 1.67 1.78
C LYS A 37 -18.95 1.04 1.26
N LYS A 38 -19.68 0.30 2.10
CA LYS A 38 -20.98 -0.30 1.75
C LYS A 38 -22.02 0.75 1.43
N GLU A 39 -22.12 1.83 2.21
CA GLU A 39 -23.01 2.96 1.95
C GLU A 39 -22.70 3.64 0.61
N ILE A 40 -21.41 3.85 0.31
CA ILE A 40 -20.95 4.38 -0.99
C ILE A 40 -21.30 3.41 -2.12
N ILE A 41 -21.05 2.11 -1.96
CA ILE A 41 -21.39 1.08 -2.95
C ILE A 41 -22.90 1.04 -3.24
N LEU A 42 -23.73 1.07 -2.19
CA LEU A 42 -25.19 1.05 -2.31
C LEU A 42 -25.76 2.34 -2.93
N SER A 43 -25.12 3.49 -2.67
CA SER A 43 -25.50 4.76 -3.29
C SER A 43 -25.06 4.85 -4.77
N LEU A 44 -23.89 4.29 -5.13
CA LEU A 44 -23.43 4.15 -6.52
C LEU A 44 -24.29 3.16 -7.32
N GLN A 45 -24.76 2.08 -6.70
CA GLN A 45 -25.62 1.08 -7.36
C GLN A 45 -26.92 1.66 -7.94
N LYS A 46 -27.34 2.86 -7.51
CA LYS A 46 -28.54 3.53 -8.03
C LYS A 46 -28.35 4.17 -9.41
N ASN A 47 -27.12 4.33 -9.94
CA ASN A 47 -26.91 4.82 -11.32
C ASN A 47 -25.50 4.60 -11.94
N THR A 48 -24.70 3.65 -11.45
CA THR A 48 -23.27 3.59 -11.79
C THR A 48 -22.82 2.24 -12.36
N HIS A 49 -21.98 2.30 -13.40
CA HIS A 49 -21.38 1.17 -14.10
C HIS A 49 -20.32 0.44 -13.23
N GLU A 50 -20.21 -0.88 -13.37
CA GLU A 50 -19.32 -1.77 -12.60
C GLU A 50 -17.83 -1.35 -12.53
N TRP A 51 -17.36 -0.55 -13.49
CA TRP A 51 -15.98 -0.07 -13.54
C TRP A 51 -15.63 0.93 -12.42
N GLU A 52 -16.60 1.71 -11.91
CA GLU A 52 -16.37 2.61 -10.77
C GLU A 52 -16.27 1.82 -9.46
N LEU A 53 -17.09 0.77 -9.31
CA LEU A 53 -17.05 -0.15 -8.17
C LEU A 53 -15.71 -0.90 -8.08
N ASN A 54 -15.20 -1.38 -9.21
CA ASN A 54 -13.89 -2.04 -9.30
C ASN A 54 -12.72 -1.09 -9.01
N SER A 55 -12.92 0.23 -9.07
CA SER A 55 -11.89 1.21 -8.70
C SER A 55 -11.80 1.44 -7.19
N LEU A 56 -12.88 1.15 -6.45
CA LEU A 56 -12.99 1.28 -4.99
C LEU A 56 -12.56 0.01 -4.25
N GLN A 57 -12.58 -1.14 -4.93
CA GLN A 57 -11.99 -2.37 -4.41
C GLN A 57 -10.48 -2.15 -4.26
N ASP A 58 -10.02 -2.19 -3.01
CA ASP A 58 -8.63 -1.94 -2.60
C ASP A 58 -7.70 -2.88 -3.40
N LYS A 59 -7.05 -2.36 -4.45
CA LYS A 59 -6.20 -3.16 -5.34
C LYS A 59 -5.11 -3.83 -4.52
N ASP A 60 -4.97 -5.14 -4.69
CA ASP A 60 -4.16 -6.03 -3.85
C ASP A 60 -2.89 -5.38 -3.31
N LYS A 61 -2.91 -5.06 -2.01
CA LYS A 61 -1.76 -4.50 -1.27
C LYS A 61 -0.52 -5.38 -1.41
N TRP A 62 -0.72 -6.69 -1.57
CA TRP A 62 0.33 -7.66 -1.79
C TRP A 62 0.98 -7.51 -3.16
N LEU A 63 0.20 -7.36 -4.23
CA LEU A 63 0.70 -7.14 -5.59
C LEU A 63 1.55 -5.87 -5.66
N ARG A 64 1.11 -4.80 -4.97
CA ARG A 64 1.86 -3.55 -4.86
C ARG A 64 3.20 -3.73 -4.14
N ARG A 65 3.22 -4.49 -3.04
CA ARG A 65 4.44 -4.79 -2.28
C ARG A 65 5.41 -5.66 -3.07
N LEU A 66 4.92 -6.68 -3.76
CA LEU A 66 5.74 -7.55 -4.62
C LEU A 66 6.33 -6.77 -5.80
N SER A 67 5.52 -5.93 -6.43
CA SER A 67 5.99 -5.07 -7.54
C SER A 67 7.08 -4.11 -7.05
N PHE A 68 6.88 -3.48 -5.89
CA PHE A 68 7.89 -2.61 -5.28
C PHE A 68 9.19 -3.38 -4.96
N LEU A 69 9.08 -4.56 -4.34
CA LEU A 69 10.25 -5.42 -4.07
C LEU A 69 10.99 -5.82 -5.35
N MET A 70 10.27 -6.12 -6.43
CA MET A 70 10.88 -6.46 -7.72
C MET A 70 11.71 -5.29 -8.27
N PHE A 71 11.19 -4.05 -8.24
CA PHE A 71 11.94 -2.88 -8.69
C PHE A 71 13.10 -2.50 -7.75
N SER A 72 12.94 -2.70 -6.44
CA SER A 72 13.98 -2.44 -5.45
C SER A 72 15.03 -3.56 -5.37
N SER A 73 14.74 -4.73 -5.93
CA SER A 73 15.60 -5.92 -5.81
C SER A 73 17.04 -5.72 -6.25
N PRO A 74 17.35 -5.01 -7.37
CA PRO A 74 18.75 -4.84 -7.78
C PRO A 74 19.54 -4.01 -6.76
N PHE A 75 18.90 -3.03 -6.13
CA PHE A 75 19.53 -2.19 -5.11
C PHE A 75 19.77 -2.94 -3.80
N LEU A 76 18.82 -3.79 -3.39
CA LEU A 76 18.97 -4.62 -2.19
C LEU A 76 20.03 -5.71 -2.38
N ILE A 77 20.06 -6.34 -3.54
CA ILE A 77 21.03 -7.39 -3.87
C ILE A 77 22.43 -6.81 -4.02
N ALA A 78 22.58 -5.58 -4.53
CA ALA A 78 23.87 -4.91 -4.70
C ALA A 78 24.67 -4.77 -3.38
N ILE A 79 24.00 -4.73 -2.23
CA ILE A 79 24.65 -4.68 -0.91
C ILE A 79 25.45 -5.96 -0.63
N PHE A 80 24.95 -7.11 -1.08
CA PHE A 80 25.52 -8.42 -0.79
C PHE A 80 26.31 -9.01 -1.96
N ALA A 81 25.91 -8.69 -3.19
CA ALA A 81 26.47 -9.27 -4.41
C ALA A 81 26.50 -8.23 -5.56
N PRO A 82 27.37 -7.20 -5.48
CA PRO A 82 27.42 -6.13 -6.48
C PRO A 82 27.83 -6.62 -7.88
N GLU A 83 28.70 -7.63 -7.98
CA GLU A 83 29.18 -8.18 -9.25
C GLU A 83 28.06 -8.85 -10.08
N HIS A 84 27.10 -9.51 -9.41
CA HIS A 84 25.96 -10.10 -10.09
C HIS A 84 25.00 -9.03 -10.61
N VAL A 85 24.88 -7.91 -9.89
CA VAL A 85 24.04 -6.80 -10.30
C VAL A 85 24.67 -6.07 -11.49
N SER A 86 25.99 -5.83 -11.50
CA SER A 86 26.66 -5.24 -12.66
C SER A 86 26.53 -6.12 -13.90
N HIS A 87 26.77 -7.43 -13.77
CA HIS A 87 26.59 -8.38 -14.87
C HIS A 87 25.15 -8.38 -15.41
N TYR A 88 24.16 -8.27 -14.54
CA TYR A 88 22.76 -8.16 -14.96
C TYR A 88 22.50 -6.91 -15.81
N PHE A 89 22.96 -5.72 -15.36
CA PHE A 89 22.74 -4.47 -16.09
C PHE A 89 23.58 -4.33 -17.36
N GLU A 90 24.81 -4.85 -17.36
CA GLU A 90 25.75 -4.69 -18.47
C GLU A 90 25.63 -5.78 -19.53
N VAL A 91 25.21 -6.99 -19.16
CA VAL A 91 25.13 -8.13 -20.09
C VAL A 91 23.68 -8.54 -20.30
N ALA A 92 23.01 -9.03 -19.25
CA ALA A 92 21.69 -9.64 -19.39
C ALA A 92 20.62 -8.67 -19.87
N LEU A 93 20.65 -7.41 -19.40
CA LEU A 93 19.68 -6.39 -19.80
C LEU A 93 19.88 -5.94 -21.25
N GLN A 94 21.11 -5.94 -21.76
CA GLN A 94 21.41 -5.52 -23.14
C GLN A 94 20.90 -6.54 -24.17
N GLU A 95 20.85 -7.82 -23.81
CA GLU A 95 20.25 -8.88 -24.63
C GLU A 95 18.73 -8.74 -24.78
N VAL A 96 18.08 -8.00 -23.87
CA VAL A 96 16.63 -7.77 -23.93
C VAL A 96 16.32 -6.79 -25.07
N PRO A 97 15.45 -7.14 -26.02
CA PRO A 97 15.09 -6.23 -27.11
C PRO A 97 14.55 -4.88 -26.62
N VAL A 98 14.98 -3.80 -27.26
CA VAL A 98 14.65 -2.41 -26.86
C VAL A 98 13.13 -2.16 -26.84
N TRP A 99 12.37 -2.75 -27.76
CA TRP A 99 10.91 -2.62 -27.76
C TRP A 99 10.27 -3.22 -26.49
N TRP A 100 10.80 -4.36 -26.01
CA TRP A 100 10.33 -5.01 -24.80
C TRP A 100 10.63 -4.16 -23.57
N GLN A 101 11.86 -3.64 -23.47
CA GLN A 101 12.25 -2.73 -22.38
C GLN A 101 11.35 -1.49 -22.35
N LYS A 102 11.08 -0.88 -23.51
CA LYS A 102 10.19 0.29 -23.63
C LYS A 102 8.75 -0.03 -23.22
N SER A 103 8.20 -1.14 -23.71
CA SER A 103 6.84 -1.59 -23.33
C SER A 103 6.74 -1.86 -21.84
N TYR A 104 7.75 -2.50 -21.26
CA TYR A 104 7.82 -2.77 -19.83
C TYR A 104 7.92 -1.48 -19.00
N MET A 105 8.79 -0.53 -19.37
CA MET A 105 8.88 0.77 -18.72
C MET A 105 7.59 1.59 -18.84
N ALA A 106 6.93 1.58 -20.00
CA ALA A 106 5.66 2.28 -20.20
C ALA A 106 4.54 1.67 -19.35
N MET A 107 4.46 0.35 -19.28
CA MET A 107 3.43 -0.34 -18.50
C MET A 107 3.62 -0.11 -17.00
N THR A 108 4.86 -0.20 -16.52
CA THR A 108 5.21 0.03 -15.11
C THR A 108 5.04 1.50 -14.71
N GLY A 109 5.46 2.44 -15.56
CA GLY A 109 5.21 3.86 -15.41
C GLY A 109 3.72 4.21 -15.43
N GLY A 110 2.92 3.54 -16.26
CA GLY A 110 1.46 3.71 -16.27
C GLY A 110 0.81 3.24 -14.97
N ILE A 111 1.19 2.06 -14.47
CA ILE A 111 0.64 1.49 -13.23
C ILE A 111 0.95 2.39 -12.03
N TRP A 112 2.20 2.85 -11.88
CA TRP A 112 2.62 3.63 -10.71
C TRP A 112 2.38 5.14 -10.86
N GLY A 113 2.56 5.68 -12.07
CA GLY A 113 2.37 7.11 -12.36
C GLY A 113 0.90 7.53 -12.35
N ILE A 114 0.00 6.72 -12.92
CA ILE A 114 -1.46 7.02 -12.85
C ILE A 114 -1.96 6.87 -11.41
N ALA A 115 -1.41 5.92 -10.64
CA ALA A 115 -1.76 5.74 -9.24
C ALA A 115 -1.32 6.94 -8.37
N SER A 116 -0.16 7.55 -8.63
CA SER A 116 0.28 8.74 -7.90
C SER A 116 -0.56 9.97 -8.27
N LEU A 117 -0.84 10.18 -9.56
CA LEU A 117 -1.69 11.28 -10.04
C LEU A 117 -3.06 11.27 -9.38
N LYS A 118 -3.72 10.10 -9.26
CA LYS A 118 -5.03 9.99 -8.59
C LYS A 118 -5.06 10.49 -7.14
N ASN A 119 -3.95 10.39 -6.42
CA ASN A 119 -3.89 10.86 -5.02
C ASN A 119 -3.66 12.38 -4.92
N ILE A 120 -3.13 13.02 -5.97
CA ILE A 120 -2.73 14.43 -5.98
C ILE A 120 -3.78 15.30 -6.71
N ILE A 121 -4.60 14.70 -7.60
CA ILE A 121 -5.67 15.39 -8.34
C ILE A 121 -6.64 16.17 -7.43
N PRO A 122 -7.10 15.67 -6.26
CA PRO A 122 -7.98 16.43 -5.38
C PRO A 122 -7.34 17.73 -4.90
N GLU A 123 -6.06 17.68 -4.51
CA GLU A 123 -5.29 18.85 -4.05
C GLU A 123 -5.06 19.87 -5.17
N ILE A 124 -4.80 19.40 -6.39
CA ILE A 124 -4.60 20.29 -7.55
C ILE A 124 -5.90 21.00 -7.93
N ILE A 125 -7.04 20.30 -7.90
CA ILE A 125 -8.34 20.90 -8.22
C ILE A 125 -8.73 21.96 -7.18
N ASP A 126 -8.46 21.72 -5.90
CA ASP A 126 -8.72 22.69 -4.83
C ASP A 126 -7.82 23.93 -4.91
N VAL A 127 -6.58 23.78 -5.38
CA VAL A 127 -5.67 24.90 -5.65
C VAL A 127 -6.10 25.71 -6.87
N VAL A 128 -6.62 25.06 -7.93
CA VAL A 128 -7.08 25.75 -9.16
C VAL A 128 -8.44 26.42 -8.99
N LYS A 129 -9.28 25.94 -8.07
CA LYS A 129 -10.59 26.56 -7.74
C LYS A 129 -10.48 27.76 -6.79
N LYS A 130 -9.31 28.00 -6.20
CA LYS A 130 -9.06 29.12 -5.29
C LYS A 130 -8.52 30.33 -6.03
#